data_AF-A0A920GID9-F1
#
_entry.id   AF-A0A920GID9-F1
#
_cell.length_a   1.000
_cell.length_b   1.000
_cell.length_c   1.000
_cell.angle_alpha   90.00
_cell.angle_beta   90.00
_cell.angle_gamma   90.00
#
_symmetry.space_group_name_H-M   'P 1'
#
loop_
_entity.id
_entity.type
_entity.pdbx_description
1 polymer ?
#
loop_
_entity_poly.entity_id
_entity_poly.type
_entity_poly.pdbx_seq_one_letter_code
_entity_poly.pdbx_strand_id
1 'polypeptide(L)'
;MSVNDDRYVVDSAGQYLLVFPVNNDGSVTAKDIISASPLQLPVTSGEPQATNNIQIGVNVPAGAEVVTEKADFADGYAFNPANPETYNNSTSITIFDDLGNPTIATIYFIKTQTASAEDPTNKVMTKLVINDTVIEPDLVKSIDDAGRQQFIDKFGNITTRVPDDNYFLEGKGSKLYKADDLKNKVDSSPAQIKGEISEFDFGEEGDRLVEIVTDPMQFKATREAGNADSRVYWGKNFLTLNVDNGDQPLNIDLNPGKYNADQLAAEVQRAINAAYGDDKKFKLFKTLTIL
;
A
#
# COMPACT_ATOMS: atom_id res chain seq x y z
N MET A 1 59.24 -3.97 17.03
CA MET A 1 58.57 -3.89 18.34
C MET A 1 58.13 -5.27 18.74
N SER A 2 58.26 -5.61 20.01
CA SER A 2 57.93 -6.90 20.61
C SER A 2 57.24 -6.69 21.96
N VAL A 3 56.64 -7.75 22.51
CA VAL A 3 56.02 -7.72 23.83
C VAL A 3 56.99 -8.37 24.82
N ASN A 4 57.27 -7.73 25.96
CA ASN A 4 58.12 -8.30 27.01
C ASN A 4 57.32 -9.21 27.97
N ASP A 5 57.99 -9.85 28.92
CA ASP A 5 57.36 -10.79 29.88
C ASP A 5 56.30 -10.12 30.77
N ASP A 6 56.44 -8.82 31.03
CA ASP A 6 55.48 -8.00 31.77
C ASP A 6 54.33 -7.45 30.87
N ARG A 7 54.29 -7.85 29.60
CA ARG A 7 53.29 -7.50 28.57
C ARG A 7 53.30 -6.05 28.10
N TYR A 8 54.40 -5.34 28.32
CA TYR A 8 54.61 -4.04 27.70
C TYR A 8 55.08 -4.17 26.26
N VAL A 9 54.60 -3.28 25.40
CA VAL A 9 55.11 -3.16 24.03
C VAL A 9 56.42 -2.38 24.06
N VAL A 10 57.50 -3.01 23.62
CA VAL A 10 58.85 -2.44 23.60
C VAL A 10 59.44 -2.41 22.19
N ASP A 11 60.36 -1.50 21.94
CA ASP A 11 61.18 -1.49 20.73
C ASP A 11 62.37 -2.48 20.82
N SER A 12 63.24 -2.52 19.79
CA SER A 12 64.41 -3.40 19.79
C SER A 12 65.47 -3.03 20.83
N ALA A 13 65.40 -1.84 21.43
CA ALA A 13 66.28 -1.37 22.50
C ALA A 13 65.66 -1.54 23.90
N GLY A 14 64.46 -2.12 24.00
CA GLY A 14 63.75 -2.33 25.27
C GLY A 14 63.01 -1.10 25.79
N GLN A 15 62.88 -0.03 24.98
CA GLN A 15 62.14 1.17 25.37
C GLN A 15 60.64 0.94 25.22
N TYR A 16 59.85 1.44 26.17
CA TYR A 16 58.40 1.32 26.16
C TYR A 16 57.75 2.21 25.10
N LEU A 17 56.77 1.64 24.39
CA LEU A 17 55.84 2.44 23.61
C LEU A 17 54.89 3.16 24.56
N LEU A 18 54.86 4.49 24.51
CA LEU A 18 53.94 5.31 25.30
C LEU A 18 52.65 5.58 24.51
N VAL A 19 51.51 5.44 25.17
CA VAL A 19 50.18 5.72 24.62
C VAL A 19 49.40 6.64 25.55
N PHE A 20 48.44 7.35 24.97
CA PHE A 20 47.51 8.15 25.76
C PHE A 20 46.44 7.26 26.42
N PRO A 21 46.08 7.55 27.68
CA PRO A 21 45.02 6.82 28.36
C PRO A 21 43.66 7.06 27.66
N VAL A 22 42.83 6.03 27.67
CA VAL A 22 41.46 6.06 27.14
C VAL A 22 40.46 5.77 28.24
N ASN A 23 39.30 6.41 28.17
CA ASN A 23 38.13 6.07 28.97
C ASN A 23 37.50 4.76 28.48
N ASN A 24 36.60 4.19 29.27
CA ASN A 24 35.84 2.99 28.91
C ASN A 24 34.97 3.16 27.64
N ASP A 25 34.67 4.40 27.23
CA ASP A 25 33.94 4.73 26.00
C ASP A 25 34.84 4.89 24.76
N GLY A 26 36.16 4.69 24.91
CA GLY A 26 37.15 4.83 23.84
C GLY A 26 37.61 6.28 23.59
N SER A 27 37.11 7.26 24.35
CA SER A 27 37.62 8.64 24.28
C SER A 27 38.99 8.77 24.95
N VAL A 28 39.85 9.64 24.39
CA VAL A 28 41.19 9.90 24.96
C VAL A 28 41.07 10.90 26.10
N THR A 29 41.54 10.55 27.30
CA THR A 29 41.41 11.38 28.50
C THR A 29 42.39 12.53 28.55
N ALA A 30 43.58 12.37 27.97
CA ALA A 30 44.61 13.41 27.91
C ALA A 30 45.52 13.20 26.70
N LYS A 31 45.96 14.29 26.07
CA LYS A 31 46.83 14.28 24.87
C LYS A 31 48.23 14.84 25.12
N ASP A 32 48.57 15.08 26.39
CA ASP A 32 49.86 15.66 26.78
C ASP A 32 50.90 14.58 27.00
N ILE A 33 52.15 14.83 26.61
CA ILE A 33 53.24 13.84 26.70
C ILE A 33 53.50 13.35 28.14
N ILE A 34 53.19 14.18 29.14
CA ILE A 34 53.33 13.86 30.57
C ILE A 34 52.27 12.85 31.02
N SER A 35 51.10 12.82 30.35
CA SER A 35 50.00 11.89 30.63
C SER A 35 50.13 10.56 29.90
N ALA A 36 51.11 10.43 29.00
CA ALA A 36 51.34 9.20 28.25
C ALA A 36 51.92 8.12 29.18
N SER A 37 51.38 6.92 29.09
CA SER A 37 51.78 5.77 29.92
C SER A 37 52.26 4.61 29.03
N PRO A 38 53.17 3.75 29.51
CA PRO A 38 53.59 2.57 28.77
C PRO A 38 52.40 1.70 28.35
N LEU A 39 52.31 1.36 27.06
CA LEU A 39 51.29 0.45 26.55
C LEU A 39 51.52 -0.95 27.11
N GLN A 40 50.59 -1.40 27.94
CA GLN A 40 50.56 -2.76 28.45
C GLN A 40 49.36 -3.50 27.84
N LEU A 41 49.59 -4.70 27.33
CA LEU A 41 48.52 -5.54 26.80
C LEU A 41 47.85 -6.30 27.96
N PRO A 42 46.56 -6.08 28.24
CA PRO A 42 45.83 -6.83 29.25
C PRO A 42 45.72 -8.33 28.90
N VAL A 43 45.62 -9.18 29.92
CA VAL A 43 45.44 -10.64 29.78
C VAL A 43 43.97 -11.02 29.64
N THR A 44 43.09 -10.06 29.91
CA THR A 44 41.65 -10.22 29.81
C THR A 44 41.23 -9.92 28.38
N SER A 45 40.73 -10.93 27.69
CA SER A 45 39.75 -10.69 26.63
C SER A 45 38.62 -9.85 27.23
N GLY A 46 38.11 -8.86 26.48
CA GLY A 46 37.05 -7.98 26.99
C GLY A 46 35.90 -8.78 27.61
N GLU A 47 35.32 -8.26 28.70
CA GLU A 47 34.18 -8.91 29.32
C GLU A 47 33.02 -8.97 28.32
N PRO A 48 32.30 -10.11 28.26
CA PRO A 48 31.12 -10.20 27.43
C PRO A 48 30.11 -9.12 27.82
N GLN A 49 29.38 -8.65 26.82
CA GLN A 49 28.32 -7.65 27.00
C GLN A 49 27.05 -8.20 26.38
N ALA A 50 25.97 -8.16 27.16
CA ALA A 50 24.66 -8.57 26.69
C ALA A 50 24.20 -7.69 25.52
N THR A 51 23.45 -8.29 24.59
CA THR A 51 22.87 -7.54 23.47
C THR A 51 21.74 -6.64 23.96
N ASN A 52 21.97 -5.32 23.96
CA ASN A 52 21.00 -4.33 24.44
C ASN A 52 20.14 -3.71 23.33
N ASN A 53 20.64 -3.69 22.09
CA ASN A 53 19.93 -3.08 20.97
C ASN A 53 20.07 -3.92 19.71
N ILE A 54 18.97 -4.03 18.96
CA ILE A 54 18.88 -4.77 17.70
C ILE A 54 18.31 -3.81 16.66
N GLN A 55 19.11 -3.45 15.65
CA GLN A 55 18.67 -2.62 14.54
C GLN A 55 18.57 -3.49 13.27
N ILE A 56 17.40 -3.48 12.62
CA ILE A 56 17.15 -4.30 11.44
C ILE A 56 16.49 -3.45 10.36
N GLY A 57 17.05 -3.49 9.15
CA GLY A 57 16.39 -3.02 7.94
C GLY A 57 15.63 -4.17 7.29
N VAL A 58 14.32 -3.99 7.08
CA VAL A 58 13.47 -5.02 6.47
C VAL A 58 12.76 -4.47 5.25
N ASN A 59 12.59 -5.31 4.23
CA ASN A 59 11.73 -5.03 3.09
C ASN A 59 10.60 -6.06 3.07
N VAL A 60 9.40 -5.64 3.45
CA VAL A 60 8.24 -6.53 3.54
C VAL A 60 7.41 -6.40 2.26
N PRO A 61 7.08 -7.50 1.56
CA PRO A 61 6.31 -7.44 0.32
C PRO A 61 4.91 -6.84 0.54
N ALA A 62 4.55 -5.81 -0.24
CA ALA A 62 3.23 -5.20 -0.17
C ALA A 62 2.10 -6.17 -0.58
N GLY A 63 2.38 -7.10 -1.50
CA GLY A 63 1.42 -8.11 -1.96
C GLY A 63 1.33 -9.37 -1.09
N ALA A 64 2.01 -9.42 0.06
CA ALA A 64 1.86 -10.55 0.99
C ALA A 64 0.40 -10.64 1.48
N GLU A 65 -0.07 -11.86 1.72
CA GLU A 65 -1.41 -12.09 2.26
C GLU A 65 -1.53 -11.59 3.70
N VAL A 66 -2.73 -11.14 4.07
CA VAL A 66 -3.06 -10.79 5.44
C VAL A 66 -3.29 -12.09 6.22
N VAL A 67 -2.34 -12.44 7.08
CA VAL A 67 -2.35 -13.71 7.79
C VAL A 67 -3.58 -13.82 8.69
N THR A 68 -3.94 -12.74 9.37
CA THR A 68 -5.06 -12.70 10.31
C THR A 68 -6.44 -12.89 9.67
N GLU A 69 -6.53 -12.83 8.34
CA GLU A 69 -7.78 -12.98 7.57
C GLU A 69 -7.89 -14.33 6.85
N LYS A 70 -6.89 -15.23 7.00
CA LYS A 70 -6.96 -16.57 6.42
C LYS A 70 -8.14 -17.34 7.03
N ALA A 71 -8.77 -18.19 6.21
CA ALA A 71 -9.90 -19.02 6.62
C ALA A 71 -9.61 -19.90 7.85
N ASP A 72 -8.37 -20.37 7.98
CA ASP A 72 -7.90 -21.19 9.11
C ASP A 72 -7.93 -20.44 10.46
N PHE A 73 -8.06 -19.11 10.46
CA PHE A 73 -8.12 -18.27 11.66
C PHE A 73 -9.47 -17.56 11.83
N ALA A 74 -10.55 -18.10 11.23
CA ALA A 74 -11.89 -17.55 11.35
C ALA A 74 -12.38 -17.45 12.81
N ASP A 75 -11.95 -18.38 13.68
CA ASP A 75 -12.29 -18.40 15.12
C ASP A 75 -11.34 -17.54 15.98
N GLY A 76 -10.42 -16.81 15.34
CA GLY A 76 -9.45 -15.95 16.00
C GLY A 76 -8.01 -16.33 15.64
N TYR A 77 -7.19 -15.30 15.43
CA TYR A 77 -5.77 -15.48 15.15
C TYR A 77 -4.95 -15.66 16.43
N ALA A 78 -4.13 -16.69 16.47
CA ALA A 78 -3.11 -16.91 17.49
C ALA A 78 -1.75 -17.19 16.83
N PHE A 79 -0.74 -16.41 17.22
CA PHE A 79 0.63 -16.61 16.72
C PHE A 79 1.23 -17.91 17.29
N ASN A 80 1.86 -18.71 16.42
CA ASN A 80 2.59 -19.90 16.83
C ASN A 80 3.86 -20.07 15.99
N PRO A 81 5.07 -19.96 16.58
CA PRO A 81 6.32 -20.06 15.83
C PRO A 81 6.54 -21.44 15.18
N ALA A 82 5.88 -22.50 15.69
CA ALA A 82 5.94 -23.83 15.09
C ALA A 82 4.96 -24.01 13.91
N ASN A 83 4.02 -23.08 13.70
CA ASN A 83 3.06 -23.12 12.61
C ASN A 83 3.39 -22.05 11.55
N PRO A 84 3.91 -22.44 10.36
CA PRO A 84 4.27 -21.51 9.30
C PRO A 84 3.09 -20.72 8.75
N GLU A 85 1.84 -21.18 8.94
CA GLU A 85 0.66 -20.45 8.49
C GLU A 85 0.39 -19.18 9.31
N THR A 86 0.99 -19.05 10.49
CA THR A 86 0.74 -17.93 11.41
C THR A 86 1.62 -16.70 11.17
N TYR A 87 2.49 -16.71 10.17
CA TYR A 87 3.36 -15.57 9.82
C TYR A 87 3.67 -15.54 8.32
N ASN A 88 4.16 -14.41 7.81
CA ASN A 88 4.55 -14.31 6.39
C ASN A 88 6.03 -14.63 6.20
N ASN A 89 6.89 -14.10 7.06
CA ASN A 89 8.34 -14.26 6.97
C ASN A 89 8.96 -14.27 8.37
N SER A 90 10.16 -14.84 8.49
CA SER A 90 10.94 -14.83 9.71
C SER A 90 12.42 -14.61 9.41
N THR A 91 13.13 -13.91 10.28
CA THR A 91 14.59 -13.78 10.24
C THR A 91 15.18 -14.15 11.60
N SER A 92 16.36 -14.76 11.62
CA SER A 92 17.03 -15.14 12.85
C SER A 92 18.37 -14.43 12.98
N ILE A 93 18.68 -14.00 14.20
CA ILE A 93 19.95 -13.38 14.57
C ILE A 93 20.51 -14.06 15.81
N THR A 94 21.83 -13.97 15.99
CA THR A 94 22.48 -14.40 17.22
C THR A 94 22.60 -13.21 18.16
N ILE A 95 22.11 -13.36 19.38
CA ILE A 95 22.26 -12.43 20.50
C ILE A 95 23.13 -13.05 21.57
N PHE A 96 23.68 -12.25 22.47
CA PHE A 96 24.52 -12.71 23.57
C PHE A 96 23.92 -12.32 24.92
N ASP A 97 24.00 -13.22 25.88
CA ASP A 97 23.74 -12.91 27.29
C ASP A 97 24.93 -12.17 27.95
N ASP A 98 24.79 -11.85 29.23
CA ASP A 98 25.82 -11.19 30.04
C ASP A 98 27.07 -12.05 30.29
N LEU A 99 26.95 -13.36 30.09
CA LEU A 99 28.03 -14.34 30.19
C LEU A 99 28.71 -14.59 28.83
N GLY A 100 28.21 -14.00 27.75
CA GLY A 100 28.73 -14.15 26.39
C GLY A 100 28.28 -15.42 25.66
N ASN A 101 27.27 -16.13 26.18
CA ASN A 101 26.71 -17.29 25.51
C ASN A 101 25.83 -16.85 24.33
N PRO A 102 26.03 -17.40 23.13
CA PRO A 102 25.19 -17.10 21.99
C PRO A 102 23.81 -17.77 22.15
N THR A 103 22.75 -16.99 21.90
CA THR A 103 21.37 -17.44 21.84
C THR A 103 20.74 -16.99 20.52
N ILE A 104 19.86 -17.81 19.93
CA ILE A 104 19.16 -17.46 18.69
C ILE A 104 17.89 -16.69 19.05
N ALA A 105 17.75 -15.50 18.46
CA ALA A 105 16.54 -14.70 18.47
C ALA A 105 15.91 -14.74 17.08
N THR A 106 14.66 -15.18 16.99
CA THR A 106 13.91 -15.22 15.73
C THR A 106 12.81 -14.17 15.75
N ILE A 107 12.77 -13.35 14.71
CA ILE A 107 11.79 -12.28 14.52
C ILE A 107 10.86 -12.71 13.41
N TYR A 108 9.57 -12.70 13.70
CA TYR A 108 8.48 -13.05 12.79
C TYR A 108 7.74 -11.80 12.35
N PHE A 109 7.46 -11.71 11.05
CA PHE A 109 6.71 -10.63 10.42
C PHE A 109 5.34 -11.16 9.98
N ILE A 110 4.29 -10.50 10.47
CA ILE A 110 2.90 -10.90 10.29
C ILE A 110 2.14 -9.70 9.74
N LYS A 111 1.73 -9.78 8.47
CA LYS A 111 0.90 -8.77 7.85
C LYS A 111 -0.53 -8.92 8.38
N THR A 112 -1.04 -7.85 8.97
CA THR A 112 -2.36 -7.80 9.61
C THR A 112 -3.35 -6.96 8.82
N GLN A 113 -2.88 -6.18 7.83
CA GLN A 113 -3.75 -5.36 6.99
C GLN A 113 -3.09 -5.02 5.66
N THR A 114 -3.88 -5.02 4.59
CA THR A 114 -3.54 -4.44 3.29
C THR A 114 -4.19 -3.07 3.15
N ALA A 115 -3.53 -2.14 2.49
CA ALA A 115 -4.09 -0.85 2.17
C ALA A 115 -5.39 -0.98 1.34
N SER A 116 -6.44 -0.25 1.72
CA SER A 116 -7.72 -0.14 1.02
C SER A 116 -8.05 1.33 0.71
N ALA A 117 -9.21 1.58 0.08
CA ALA A 117 -9.68 2.94 -0.16
C ALA A 117 -10.03 3.69 1.14
N GLU A 118 -10.41 2.94 2.19
CA GLU A 118 -10.78 3.46 3.50
C GLU A 118 -9.59 3.63 4.45
N ASP A 119 -8.58 2.74 4.37
CA ASP A 119 -7.33 2.84 5.12
C ASP A 119 -6.14 2.59 4.17
N PRO A 120 -5.41 3.64 3.74
CA PRO A 120 -4.34 3.50 2.76
C PRO A 120 -3.05 2.90 3.35
N THR A 121 -3.07 2.36 4.58
CA THR A 121 -1.88 1.83 5.26
C THR A 121 -1.78 0.30 5.19
N ASN A 122 -0.57 -0.19 4.91
CA ASN A 122 -0.24 -1.60 5.14
C ASN A 122 0.27 -1.74 6.58
N LYS A 123 -0.27 -2.71 7.33
CA LYS A 123 0.15 -2.97 8.71
C LYS A 123 0.84 -4.32 8.82
N VAL A 124 2.00 -4.30 9.46
CA VAL A 124 2.82 -5.48 9.74
C VAL A 124 3.16 -5.47 11.22
N MET A 125 2.79 -6.53 11.91
CA MET A 125 3.14 -6.81 13.29
C MET A 125 4.43 -7.63 13.35
N THR A 126 5.26 -7.36 14.35
CA THR A 126 6.45 -8.15 14.65
C THR A 126 6.28 -8.95 15.93
N LYS A 127 6.80 -10.17 15.95
CA LYS A 127 6.93 -11.01 17.15
C LYS A 127 8.38 -11.44 17.30
N LEU A 128 8.92 -11.32 18.51
CA LEU A 128 10.26 -11.76 18.85
C LEU A 128 10.15 -13.06 19.65
N VAL A 129 10.93 -14.07 19.29
CA VAL A 129 11.00 -15.35 20.00
C VAL A 129 12.45 -15.62 20.35
N ILE A 130 12.71 -15.94 21.62
CA ILE A 130 14.03 -16.30 22.14
C ILE A 130 13.84 -17.61 22.92
N ASN A 131 14.58 -18.67 22.55
CA ASN A 131 14.47 -19.99 23.18
C ASN A 131 13.01 -20.47 23.34
N ASP A 132 12.26 -20.47 22.24
CA ASP A 132 10.83 -20.86 22.18
C ASP A 132 9.87 -20.02 23.02
N THR A 133 10.38 -18.96 23.67
CA THR A 133 9.56 -18.02 24.44
C THR A 133 9.24 -16.81 23.59
N VAL A 134 7.94 -16.58 23.36
CA VAL A 134 7.47 -15.36 22.71
C VAL A 134 7.68 -14.20 23.66
N ILE A 135 8.47 -13.23 23.24
CA ILE A 135 8.71 -11.99 23.97
C ILE A 135 7.58 -11.03 23.60
N GLU A 136 6.72 -10.74 24.58
CA GLU A 136 5.72 -9.70 24.43
C GLU A 136 6.40 -8.33 24.53
N PRO A 137 6.17 -7.43 23.56
CA PRO A 137 6.67 -6.07 23.68
C PRO A 137 5.98 -5.41 24.87
N ASP A 138 6.75 -4.86 25.80
CA ASP A 138 6.22 -3.93 26.77
C ASP A 138 5.88 -2.64 26.04
N LEU A 139 4.60 -2.47 25.70
CA LEU A 139 4.08 -1.25 25.08
C LEU A 139 4.05 -0.16 26.14
N VAL A 140 5.23 0.37 26.47
CA VAL A 140 5.34 1.59 27.26
C VAL A 140 4.77 2.73 26.43
N LYS A 141 3.60 3.23 26.85
CA LYS A 141 3.10 4.52 26.38
C LYS A 141 4.23 5.53 26.60
N SER A 142 4.57 6.33 25.59
CA SER A 142 5.46 7.47 25.81
C SER A 142 4.81 8.31 26.92
N ILE A 143 5.41 8.35 28.10
CA ILE A 143 4.92 9.10 29.25
C ILE A 143 5.99 10.12 29.63
N ASP A 144 5.59 11.31 30.08
CA ASP A 144 6.53 12.27 30.65
C ASP A 144 6.93 11.88 32.08
N ASP A 145 7.85 12.63 32.69
CA ASP A 145 8.31 12.40 34.07
C ASP A 145 7.17 12.50 35.12
N ALA A 146 5.98 12.99 34.71
CA ALA A 146 4.77 13.08 35.52
C ALA A 146 3.74 11.97 35.20
N GLY A 147 4.09 10.98 34.37
CA GLY A 147 3.23 9.84 34.02
C GLY A 147 2.12 10.16 33.00
N ARG A 148 2.17 11.33 32.35
CA ARG A 148 1.17 11.74 31.34
C ARG A 148 1.58 11.25 29.97
N GLN A 149 0.63 10.65 29.25
CA GLN A 149 0.85 10.17 27.90
C GLN A 149 1.26 11.31 26.95
N GLN A 150 2.36 11.10 26.24
CA GLN A 150 2.93 11.97 25.24
C GLN A 150 2.46 11.53 23.84
N PHE A 151 2.04 12.50 23.05
CA PHE A 151 1.62 12.40 21.65
C PHE A 151 2.57 13.24 20.80
N ILE A 152 2.67 12.94 19.51
CA ILE A 152 3.43 13.74 18.55
C ILE A 152 2.43 14.53 17.71
N ASP A 153 2.60 15.85 17.62
CA ASP A 153 1.76 16.70 16.77
C ASP A 153 2.12 16.54 15.28
N LYS A 154 1.32 17.14 14.39
CA LYS A 154 1.55 17.11 12.92
C LYS A 154 2.87 17.74 12.45
N PHE A 155 3.63 18.35 13.36
CA PHE A 155 4.91 18.98 13.10
C PHE A 155 6.07 18.25 13.78
N GLY A 156 5.82 17.10 14.43
CA GLY A 156 6.84 16.30 15.08
C GLY A 156 7.17 16.73 16.51
N ASN A 157 6.43 17.68 17.11
CA ASN A 157 6.65 18.09 18.49
C ASN A 157 5.91 17.18 19.46
N ILE A 158 6.48 16.96 20.64
CA ILE A 158 5.89 16.13 21.68
C ILE A 158 4.94 16.97 22.56
N THR A 159 3.71 16.49 22.77
CA THR A 159 2.65 17.11 23.57
C THR A 159 2.01 16.10 24.51
N THR A 160 1.55 16.54 25.69
CA THR A 160 0.87 15.66 26.67
C THR A 160 -0.66 15.69 26.55
N ARG A 161 -1.17 16.39 25.53
CA ARG A 161 -2.60 16.48 25.21
C ARG A 161 -2.77 16.13 23.74
N VAL A 162 -3.78 15.31 23.43
CA VAL A 162 -4.21 15.07 22.04
C VAL A 162 -4.45 16.44 21.40
N PRO A 163 -3.69 16.82 20.36
CA PRO A 163 -3.99 18.02 19.60
C PRO A 163 -5.42 17.88 19.08
N ASP A 164 -6.29 18.79 19.48
CA ASP A 164 -7.56 18.94 18.81
C ASP A 164 -7.24 19.36 17.38
N ASP A 165 -7.56 18.51 16.41
CA ASP A 165 -7.30 18.75 14.99
C ASP A 165 -7.94 20.06 14.48
N ASN A 166 -8.85 20.67 15.27
CA ASN A 166 -9.58 21.89 14.95
C ASN A 166 -9.01 23.20 15.55
N TYR A 167 -7.84 23.22 16.19
CA TYR A 167 -7.32 24.49 16.76
C TYR A 167 -6.68 25.42 15.72
N PHE A 168 -7.45 26.38 15.20
CA PHE A 168 -6.95 27.52 14.43
C PHE A 168 -6.67 28.71 15.36
N LEU A 169 -5.45 29.26 15.34
CA LEU A 169 -5.13 30.53 15.99
C LEU A 169 -5.78 31.68 15.20
N GLU A 170 -6.79 32.34 15.77
CA GLU A 170 -7.36 33.57 15.21
C GLU A 170 -6.26 34.64 15.04
N GLY A 171 -6.12 35.18 13.82
CA GLY A 171 -5.30 36.36 13.53
C GLY A 171 -3.93 36.13 12.88
N LYS A 172 -3.50 34.89 12.63
CA LYS A 172 -2.36 34.63 11.72
C LYS A 172 -2.82 33.82 10.54
N GLY A 173 -2.77 34.43 9.35
CA GLY A 173 -3.02 33.75 8.09
C GLY A 173 -2.07 32.57 7.94
N SER A 174 -2.60 31.35 8.14
CA SER A 174 -1.93 30.13 7.74
C SER A 174 -1.80 30.10 6.22
N LYS A 175 -0.73 29.46 5.71
CA LYS A 175 -0.66 29.14 4.28
C LYS A 175 -1.98 28.46 3.88
N LEU A 176 -2.61 28.96 2.82
CA LEU A 176 -3.82 28.40 2.25
C LEU A 176 -3.48 27.03 1.65
N TYR A 177 -3.38 26.02 2.50
CA TYR A 177 -3.47 24.64 2.06
C TYR A 177 -4.94 24.43 1.76
N LYS A 178 -5.29 24.40 0.46
CA LYS A 178 -6.56 23.80 0.09
C LYS A 178 -6.46 22.36 0.59
N ALA A 179 -7.26 22.03 1.59
CA ALA A 179 -7.56 20.64 1.85
C ALA A 179 -8.15 20.13 0.54
N ASP A 180 -7.39 19.33 -0.20
CA ASP A 180 -7.94 18.43 -1.19
C ASP A 180 -8.61 17.29 -0.42
N ASP A 181 -9.57 17.66 0.40
CA ASP A 181 -10.44 16.76 1.11
C ASP A 181 -11.57 16.48 0.14
N LEU A 182 -11.48 15.34 -0.54
CA LEU A 182 -12.62 14.64 -1.14
C LEU A 182 -13.64 14.17 -0.06
N LYS A 183 -13.81 14.94 1.03
CA LYS A 183 -14.78 14.71 2.10
C LYS A 183 -16.18 15.18 1.74
N ASN A 184 -16.30 16.09 0.78
CA ASN A 184 -17.58 16.35 0.17
C ASN A 184 -17.90 15.16 -0.74
N LYS A 185 -18.54 14.13 -0.16
CA LYS A 185 -19.33 13.20 -0.97
C LYS A 185 -20.30 14.05 -1.77
N VAL A 186 -20.03 14.18 -3.06
CA VAL A 186 -21.03 14.68 -3.99
C VAL A 186 -22.01 13.54 -4.13
N ASP A 187 -23.20 13.70 -3.58
CA ASP A 187 -24.29 12.76 -3.84
C ASP A 187 -24.43 12.64 -5.36
N SER A 188 -24.36 11.43 -5.87
CA SER A 188 -24.54 11.19 -7.30
C SER A 188 -25.89 11.74 -7.71
N SER A 189 -25.92 12.71 -8.63
CA SER A 189 -27.14 13.03 -9.33
C SER A 189 -27.52 11.82 -10.18
N PRO A 190 -28.75 11.29 -10.09
CA PRO A 190 -29.21 10.25 -11.00
C PRO A 190 -29.01 10.73 -12.44
N ALA A 191 -28.39 9.89 -13.27
CA ALA A 191 -28.22 10.19 -14.68
C ALA A 191 -29.58 10.53 -15.31
N GLN A 192 -29.68 11.70 -15.94
CA GLN A 192 -30.90 12.10 -16.64
C GLN A 192 -30.86 11.54 -18.07
N ILE A 193 -31.67 10.52 -18.34
CA ILE A 193 -31.92 10.06 -19.70
C ILE A 193 -32.99 10.96 -20.31
N LYS A 194 -32.62 11.75 -21.32
CA LYS A 194 -33.56 12.45 -22.20
C LYS A 194 -33.66 11.66 -23.49
N GLY A 195 -34.81 11.03 -23.72
CA GLY A 195 -35.14 10.39 -25.00
C GLY A 195 -36.26 11.15 -25.68
N GLU A 196 -36.23 11.22 -27.01
CA GLU A 196 -37.43 11.51 -27.78
C GLU A 196 -38.27 10.23 -27.88
N ILE A 197 -39.60 10.37 -27.94
CA ILE A 197 -40.51 9.25 -28.11
C ILE A 197 -40.26 8.67 -29.51
N SER A 198 -39.71 7.46 -29.58
CA SER A 198 -39.55 6.78 -30.86
C SER A 198 -40.89 6.19 -31.32
N GLU A 199 -41.18 6.38 -32.61
CA GLU A 199 -42.37 5.95 -33.35
C GLU A 199 -42.34 4.43 -33.66
N PHE A 200 -41.90 3.60 -32.70
CA PHE A 200 -41.92 2.15 -32.89
C PHE A 200 -43.32 1.59 -32.59
N ASP A 201 -44.01 1.08 -33.62
CA ASP A 201 -45.27 0.37 -33.46
C ASP A 201 -45.05 -1.15 -33.28
N PHE A 202 -45.01 -1.56 -32.01
CA PHE A 202 -44.97 -2.97 -31.61
C PHE A 202 -46.38 -3.60 -31.43
N GLY A 203 -47.46 -2.86 -31.67
CA GLY A 203 -48.84 -3.28 -31.39
C GLY A 203 -49.19 -3.27 -29.90
N GLU A 204 -50.47 -3.47 -29.56
CA GLU A 204 -50.98 -3.39 -28.17
C GLU A 204 -50.33 -4.41 -27.22
N GLU A 205 -49.90 -5.56 -27.73
CA GLU A 205 -49.27 -6.64 -26.95
C GLU A 205 -47.73 -6.62 -27.05
N GLY A 206 -47.12 -5.71 -27.82
CA GLY A 206 -45.66 -5.60 -27.95
C GLY A 206 -45.00 -6.66 -28.86
N ASP A 207 -45.78 -7.56 -29.45
CA ASP A 207 -45.30 -8.72 -30.20
C ASP A 207 -44.99 -8.46 -31.68
N ARG A 208 -45.38 -7.30 -32.23
CA ARG A 208 -45.09 -7.01 -33.64
C ARG A 208 -43.60 -6.77 -33.84
N LEU A 209 -43.01 -7.50 -34.78
CA LEU A 209 -41.58 -7.40 -35.05
C LEU A 209 -41.20 -6.12 -35.81
N VAL A 210 -40.05 -5.57 -35.47
CA VAL A 210 -39.29 -4.60 -36.28
C VAL A 210 -38.00 -5.27 -36.75
N GLU A 211 -37.49 -4.84 -37.91
CA GLU A 211 -36.26 -5.39 -38.48
C GLU A 211 -35.13 -4.37 -38.39
N ILE A 212 -34.00 -4.76 -37.80
CA ILE A 212 -32.78 -3.95 -37.75
C ILE A 212 -31.82 -4.45 -38.83
N VAL A 213 -31.30 -3.53 -39.64
CA VAL A 213 -30.32 -3.82 -40.69
C VAL A 213 -29.08 -2.96 -40.53
N THR A 214 -27.92 -3.53 -40.81
CA THR A 214 -26.63 -2.82 -40.78
C THR A 214 -25.88 -2.89 -42.11
N ASP A 215 -26.46 -3.57 -43.11
CA ASP A 215 -25.90 -3.65 -44.46
C ASP A 215 -26.19 -2.34 -45.22
N PRO A 216 -25.17 -1.61 -45.70
CA PRO A 216 -25.36 -0.39 -46.49
C PRO A 216 -26.28 -0.55 -47.70
N MET A 217 -26.36 -1.75 -48.29
CA MET A 217 -27.28 -2.02 -49.42
C MET A 217 -28.75 -1.97 -49.01
N GLN A 218 -29.05 -2.20 -47.73
CA GLN A 218 -30.40 -2.20 -47.16
C GLN A 218 -30.77 -0.84 -46.54
N PHE A 219 -29.83 0.11 -46.46
CA PHE A 219 -30.07 1.44 -45.87
C PHE A 219 -31.28 2.15 -46.49
N LYS A 220 -31.45 2.11 -47.82
CA LYS A 220 -32.58 2.78 -48.50
C LYS A 220 -33.96 2.22 -48.11
N ALA A 221 -34.02 1.00 -47.58
CA ALA A 221 -35.25 0.41 -47.08
C ALA A 221 -35.58 0.85 -45.65
N THR A 222 -34.65 1.52 -44.95
CA THR A 222 -34.82 1.93 -43.56
C THR A 222 -35.68 3.18 -43.40
N ARG A 223 -36.28 3.34 -42.22
CA ARG A 223 -36.96 4.58 -41.80
C ARG A 223 -36.02 5.79 -41.84
N GLU A 224 -34.76 5.61 -41.46
CA GLU A 224 -33.72 6.65 -41.41
C GLU A 224 -33.32 7.16 -42.80
N ALA A 225 -33.57 6.38 -43.86
CA ALA A 225 -33.42 6.82 -45.25
C ALA A 225 -34.64 7.61 -45.78
N GLY A 226 -35.64 7.89 -44.93
CA GLY A 226 -36.82 8.68 -45.26
C GLY A 226 -38.05 7.86 -45.67
N ASN A 227 -38.04 6.54 -45.50
CA ASN A 227 -39.19 5.69 -45.77
C ASN A 227 -40.12 5.61 -44.55
N ALA A 228 -41.09 6.52 -44.46
CA ALA A 228 -42.03 6.62 -43.34
C ALA A 228 -42.93 5.39 -43.14
N ASP A 229 -43.12 4.54 -44.14
CA ASP A 229 -43.95 3.33 -43.96
C ASP A 229 -43.12 2.08 -43.66
N SER A 230 -41.79 2.21 -43.59
CA SER A 230 -40.91 1.07 -43.33
C SER A 230 -40.91 0.68 -41.85
N ARG A 231 -40.89 -0.64 -41.62
CA ARG A 231 -40.63 -1.27 -40.30
C ARG A 231 -39.18 -1.77 -40.19
N VAL A 232 -38.33 -1.36 -41.13
CA VAL A 232 -36.91 -1.65 -41.16
C VAL A 232 -36.18 -0.42 -40.63
N TYR A 233 -35.26 -0.61 -39.70
CA TYR A 233 -34.52 0.45 -39.04
C TYR A 233 -33.01 0.22 -39.18
N TRP A 234 -32.28 1.32 -39.19
CA TRP A 234 -30.85 1.32 -39.33
C TRP A 234 -30.17 1.01 -37.98
N GLY A 235 -29.39 -0.06 -37.92
CA GLY A 235 -28.75 -0.52 -36.69
C GLY A 235 -27.44 0.19 -36.33
N LYS A 236 -26.91 1.09 -37.17
CA LYS A 236 -25.69 1.85 -36.88
C LYS A 236 -26.01 3.25 -36.37
N ASN A 237 -25.35 3.66 -35.29
CA ASN A 237 -25.68 4.88 -34.55
C ASN A 237 -27.18 4.93 -34.18
N PHE A 238 -27.73 3.79 -33.75
CA PHE A 238 -29.16 3.62 -33.46
C PHE A 238 -29.59 4.51 -32.28
N LEU A 239 -28.74 4.62 -31.27
CA LEU A 239 -28.97 5.49 -30.12
C LEU A 239 -27.69 6.25 -29.80
N THR A 240 -27.80 7.55 -29.57
CA THR A 240 -26.71 8.35 -29.01
C THR A 240 -26.95 8.49 -27.52
N LEU A 241 -26.03 7.96 -26.71
CA LEU A 241 -26.09 8.09 -25.26
C LEU A 241 -25.02 9.10 -24.81
N ASN A 242 -25.45 10.16 -24.14
CA ASN A 242 -24.54 11.06 -23.43
C ASN A 242 -24.90 11.05 -21.94
N VAL A 243 -23.97 10.59 -21.11
CA VAL A 243 -24.13 10.54 -19.65
C VAL A 243 -23.38 11.73 -19.07
N ASP A 244 -24.05 12.48 -18.19
CA ASP A 244 -23.48 13.60 -17.43
C ASP A 244 -22.82 14.69 -18.29
N ASN A 245 -23.34 14.88 -19.51
CA ASN A 245 -22.87 15.89 -20.44
C ASN A 245 -21.36 15.75 -20.76
N GLY A 246 -20.88 14.50 -20.82
CA GLY A 246 -19.50 14.18 -21.15
C GLY A 246 -19.11 14.68 -22.55
N ASP A 247 -17.82 14.97 -22.72
CA ASP A 247 -17.26 15.52 -23.96
C ASP A 247 -17.30 14.53 -25.14
N GLN A 248 -17.66 13.27 -24.90
CA GLN A 248 -17.72 12.20 -25.92
C GLN A 248 -19.06 11.45 -25.82
N PRO A 249 -20.09 11.87 -26.55
CA PRO A 249 -21.31 11.08 -26.69
C PRO A 249 -20.98 9.74 -27.37
N LEU A 250 -21.61 8.66 -26.89
CA LEU A 250 -21.37 7.31 -27.40
C LEU A 250 -22.50 6.89 -28.33
N ASN A 251 -22.12 6.47 -29.54
CA ASN A 251 -23.06 5.90 -30.48
C ASN A 251 -23.21 4.40 -30.24
N ILE A 252 -24.44 3.96 -30.06
CA ILE A 252 -24.80 2.58 -29.79
C ILE A 252 -25.24 1.92 -31.09
N ASP A 253 -24.57 0.83 -31.45
CA ASP A 253 -24.90 0.00 -32.61
C ASP A 253 -25.68 -1.24 -32.14
N LEU A 254 -26.75 -1.58 -32.86
CA LEU A 254 -27.51 -2.81 -32.65
C LEU A 254 -27.09 -3.87 -33.67
N ASN A 255 -27.19 -5.14 -33.27
CA ASN A 255 -27.00 -6.24 -34.21
C ASN A 255 -28.20 -6.36 -35.17
N PRO A 256 -27.97 -6.71 -36.43
CA PRO A 256 -29.06 -6.92 -37.38
C PRO A 256 -29.92 -8.13 -36.95
N GLY A 257 -31.23 -8.01 -37.11
CA GLY A 257 -32.17 -9.03 -36.65
C GLY A 257 -33.61 -8.54 -36.61
N LYS A 258 -34.55 -9.43 -36.27
CA LYS A 258 -35.94 -9.09 -36.03
C LYS A 258 -36.23 -9.15 -34.54
N TYR A 259 -36.82 -8.08 -34.01
CA TYR A 259 -37.02 -7.91 -32.58
C TYR A 259 -38.47 -7.50 -32.30
N ASN A 260 -39.11 -8.12 -31.31
CA ASN A 260 -40.30 -7.55 -30.67
C ASN A 260 -39.87 -6.51 -29.62
N ALA A 261 -40.83 -5.91 -28.90
CA ALA A 261 -40.53 -4.84 -27.94
C ALA A 261 -39.49 -5.27 -26.88
N ASP A 262 -39.70 -6.44 -26.26
CA ASP A 262 -38.83 -6.96 -25.20
C ASP A 262 -37.44 -7.34 -25.72
N GLN A 263 -37.38 -7.97 -26.89
CA GLN A 263 -36.12 -8.38 -27.51
C GLN A 263 -35.30 -7.17 -27.96
N LEU A 264 -35.96 -6.12 -28.47
CA LEU A 264 -35.25 -4.90 -28.87
C LEU A 264 -34.70 -4.20 -27.62
N ALA A 265 -35.48 -4.11 -26.55
CA ALA A 265 -35.03 -3.54 -25.29
C ALA A 265 -33.81 -4.31 -24.71
N ALA A 266 -33.85 -5.63 -24.73
CA ALA A 266 -32.73 -6.47 -24.29
C ALA A 266 -31.48 -6.28 -25.16
N GLU A 267 -31.65 -6.15 -26.48
CA GLU A 267 -30.54 -5.91 -27.41
C GLU A 267 -29.93 -4.51 -27.23
N VAL A 268 -30.75 -3.49 -26.99
CA VAL A 268 -30.29 -2.14 -26.64
C VAL A 268 -29.51 -2.16 -25.32
N GLN A 269 -30.01 -2.86 -24.30
CA GLN A 269 -29.30 -3.01 -23.02
C GLN A 269 -27.94 -3.70 -23.19
N ARG A 270 -27.88 -4.79 -23.96
CA ARG A 270 -26.62 -5.47 -24.30
C ARG A 270 -25.66 -4.52 -25.02
N ALA A 271 -26.14 -3.76 -25.99
CA ALA A 271 -25.32 -2.84 -26.77
C ALA A 271 -24.76 -1.69 -25.91
N ILE A 272 -25.55 -1.13 -24.99
CA ILE A 272 -25.10 -0.13 -24.02
C ILE A 272 -24.02 -0.72 -23.10
N ASN A 273 -24.25 -1.91 -22.54
CA ASN A 273 -23.29 -2.58 -21.67
C ASN A 273 -21.98 -2.90 -22.40
N ALA A 274 -22.03 -3.27 -23.68
CA ALA A 274 -20.83 -3.51 -24.48
C ALA A 274 -20.07 -2.23 -24.81
N ALA A 275 -20.77 -1.11 -24.96
CA ALA A 275 -20.17 0.18 -25.30
C ALA A 275 -19.55 0.88 -24.07
N TYR A 276 -20.14 0.72 -22.88
CA TYR A 276 -19.63 1.21 -21.59
C TYR A 276 -18.75 0.22 -20.82
N GLY A 277 -18.77 -1.06 -21.18
CA GLY A 277 -17.97 -2.10 -20.54
C GLY A 277 -16.47 -1.87 -20.76
N ASP A 278 -15.68 -2.21 -19.73
CA ASP A 278 -14.22 -1.99 -19.68
C ASP A 278 -13.42 -2.96 -20.59
N ASP A 279 -14.10 -3.71 -21.47
CA ASP A 279 -13.49 -4.70 -22.37
C ASP A 279 -12.77 -4.09 -23.59
N LYS A 280 -12.43 -2.79 -23.56
CA LYS A 280 -11.65 -2.14 -24.62
C LYS A 280 -10.25 -2.76 -24.70
N LYS A 281 -10.09 -3.76 -25.56
CA LYS A 281 -8.79 -4.37 -25.85
C LYS A 281 -7.86 -3.33 -26.46
N PHE A 282 -6.82 -2.96 -25.72
CA PHE A 282 -5.71 -2.14 -26.24
C PHE A 282 -5.03 -2.88 -27.40
N LYS A 283 -5.08 -2.29 -28.61
CA LYS A 283 -4.30 -2.76 -29.75
C LYS A 283 -2.88 -2.17 -29.64
N LEU A 284 -1.93 -2.99 -29.20
CA LEU A 284 -0.51 -2.65 -29.29
C LEU A 284 -0.04 -2.81 -30.74
N PHE A 285 0.16 -1.69 -31.45
CA PHE A 285 0.84 -1.70 -32.74
C PHE A 285 2.34 -1.93 -32.50
N LYS A 286 2.85 -3.11 -32.84
CA LYS A 286 4.30 -3.38 -32.86
C LYS A 286 4.85 -2.88 -34.20
N THR A 287 5.42 -1.68 -34.22
CA THR A 287 6.25 -1.23 -35.35
C THR A 287 7.57 -2.01 -35.28
N LEU A 288 7.72 -3.01 -36.15
CA LEU A 288 8.98 -3.76 -36.26
C LEU A 288 9.93 -2.97 -37.15
N THR A 289 10.80 -2.17 -36.55
CA THR A 289 11.98 -1.63 -37.27
C THR A 289 13.01 -2.74 -37.34
N ILE A 290 13.19 -3.30 -38.53
CA ILE A 290 14.29 -4.23 -38.83
C ILE A 290 15.54 -3.35 -39.04
N LEU A 291 16.58 -3.59 -38.22
CA LEU A 291 17.92 -3.03 -38.42
C LEU A 291 18.64 -3.71 -39.57
#